data_AF-A0AAD5KJ55-F1
#
_entry.id   AF-A0AAD5KJ55-F1
#
_cell.length_a   1.000
_cell.length_b   1.000
_cell.length_c   1.000
_cell.angle_alpha   90.00
_cell.angle_beta   90.00
_cell.angle_gamma   90.00
#
_symmetry.space_group_name_H-M   'P 1'
#
loop_
_entity.id
_entity.type
_entity.pdbx_description
1 polymer ?
#
loop_
_entity_poly.entity_id
_entity_poly.type
_entity_poly.pdbx_seq_one_letter_code
_entity_poly.pdbx_strand_id
1 'polypeptide(L)'
;MTAPRTIINNLGMIFDKCHQAAWRLKDPSNLAVTRILFGFLMAVDIHFERGFAEVDHRFGDFTQCHFPLFDFVKPLTFQWMCMLYLLMWLGACGIMVGYNFKLSCLSFILPYWYVLILDKTSWNNHSYLYGLLSILLLFSSANHYCSVDAWINPDIRNKPVPNWNYLLVKFQIFLLYFYAGVKKMDPEWLGGYSMKNLGSHWVFTPFKIFLAEETIEYYMVHIGGFVLDLTVGFWLLWPKSRPLALFFATSFHMMNAQLFTIGMFPYVCLATLPVFCDDDWPKRWIAKCPGLLRRCLPDTTKITTTTREKGGKYSAFKITLMGLYVATQLVLPWSHSITQGYNNWTNGLYGYSWDMMVHAWETMHVVVTVKDKTTGRINYLDTEVFVRNDKWVGHADMVYQYAHCVKDRLEAVNMTDVAIYVDVWRSLNGRFQQRLIDPRVNLLEAEWSPFRPTPWLMPLLTELSAWRQKLTQLERTVFNWSDSSRVAFVADFPGLSMDNYVPEGVTNATIQVLEGQVELSIENGTRSYLLNANDTASLPSRVMHKITTTSPVPACYMYTFIGPASESGNARRNNAKKETSHRDVSLMTPFAKSLALVGQSILNLVFGIPLVMHNSK
;
A
#
# COMPACT_ATOMS: atom_id res chain seq x y z
N MET A 1 8.30 -47.92 -21.28
CA MET A 1 7.70 -46.64 -21.73
C MET A 1 6.19 -46.55 -21.40
N THR A 2 5.77 -46.79 -20.15
CA THR A 2 4.35 -46.80 -19.74
C THR A 2 3.99 -45.72 -18.71
N ALA A 3 4.96 -45.01 -18.13
CA ALA A 3 4.75 -43.95 -17.15
C ALA A 3 3.96 -42.70 -17.63
N PRO A 4 4.09 -42.20 -18.89
CA PRO A 4 3.42 -40.95 -19.27
C PRO A 4 1.89 -41.09 -19.39
N ARG A 5 1.38 -42.27 -19.78
CA ARG A 5 -0.08 -42.49 -19.92
C ARG A 5 -0.82 -42.48 -18.58
N THR A 6 -0.21 -43.02 -17.53
CA THR A 6 -0.82 -43.07 -16.19
C THR A 6 -0.90 -41.69 -15.55
N ILE A 7 0.12 -40.85 -15.75
CA ILE A 7 0.14 -39.46 -15.27
C ILE A 7 -0.92 -38.62 -16.01
N ILE A 8 -1.01 -38.74 -17.33
CA ILE A 8 -2.02 -38.03 -18.15
C ILE A 8 -3.43 -38.46 -17.75
N ASN A 9 -3.67 -39.76 -17.55
CA ASN A 9 -4.97 -40.26 -17.11
C ASN A 9 -5.35 -39.77 -15.69
N ASN A 10 -4.38 -39.71 -14.78
CA ASN A 10 -4.61 -39.18 -13.43
C ASN A 10 -4.91 -37.67 -13.44
N LEU A 11 -4.20 -36.90 -14.27
CA LEU A 11 -4.47 -35.47 -14.48
C LEU A 11 -5.86 -35.24 -15.08
N GLY A 12 -6.27 -36.05 -16.05
CA GLY A 12 -7.62 -36.00 -16.63
C GLY A 12 -8.71 -36.26 -15.59
N MET A 13 -8.55 -37.29 -14.74
CA MET A 13 -9.51 -37.58 -13.67
C MET A 13 -9.60 -36.47 -12.62
N ILE A 14 -8.47 -35.85 -12.26
CA ILE A 14 -8.44 -34.72 -11.33
C ILE A 14 -9.15 -33.51 -11.95
N PHE A 15 -8.88 -33.22 -13.22
CA PHE A 15 -9.54 -32.13 -13.96
C PHE A 15 -11.05 -32.32 -13.98
N ASP A 16 -11.53 -33.53 -14.31
CA ASP A 16 -12.97 -33.83 -14.34
C ASP A 16 -13.63 -33.65 -12.98
N LYS A 17 -12.98 -34.09 -11.89
CA LYS A 17 -13.48 -33.88 -10.52
C LYS A 17 -13.53 -32.40 -10.15
N CYS A 18 -12.48 -31.64 -10.44
CA CYS A 18 -12.43 -30.20 -10.19
C CYS A 18 -13.50 -29.45 -10.99
N HIS A 19 -13.68 -29.83 -12.24
CA HIS A 19 -14.69 -29.27 -13.12
C HIS A 19 -16.12 -29.54 -12.63
N GLN A 20 -16.42 -30.79 -12.24
CA GLN A 20 -17.71 -31.14 -11.63
C GLN A 20 -17.94 -30.39 -10.31
N ALA A 21 -16.91 -30.26 -9.46
CA ALA A 21 -16.99 -29.53 -8.20
C ALA A 21 -17.23 -28.03 -8.40
N ALA A 22 -16.61 -27.43 -9.40
CA ALA A 22 -16.77 -26.02 -9.73
C ALA A 22 -18.21 -25.72 -10.20
N TRP A 23 -18.81 -26.61 -10.98
CA TRP A 23 -20.12 -26.34 -11.60
C TRP A 23 -21.31 -26.85 -10.80
N ARG A 24 -21.07 -27.49 -9.64
CA ARG A 24 -22.12 -27.84 -8.69
C ARG A 24 -22.92 -26.60 -8.30
N LEU A 25 -24.25 -26.68 -8.38
CA LEU A 25 -25.12 -25.57 -8.02
C LEU A 25 -25.16 -25.36 -6.51
N LYS A 26 -25.10 -24.08 -6.12
CA LYS A 26 -25.09 -23.57 -4.73
C LYS A 26 -26.15 -22.50 -4.55
N ASP A 27 -26.56 -22.32 -3.30
CA ASP A 27 -27.46 -21.24 -2.92
C ASP A 27 -26.81 -19.87 -3.18
N PRO A 28 -27.49 -18.88 -3.78
CA PRO A 28 -26.89 -17.59 -4.12
C PRO A 28 -26.79 -16.60 -2.94
N SER A 29 -27.40 -16.90 -1.79
CA SER A 29 -27.62 -15.88 -0.75
C SER A 29 -26.34 -15.37 -0.09
N ASN A 30 -25.37 -16.23 0.20
CA ASN A 30 -24.10 -15.78 0.77
C ASN A 30 -23.31 -14.87 -0.20
N LEU A 31 -23.34 -15.15 -1.50
CA LEU A 31 -22.67 -14.32 -2.50
C LEU A 31 -23.31 -12.92 -2.60
N ALA A 32 -24.63 -12.83 -2.38
CA ALA A 32 -25.32 -11.55 -2.28
C ALA A 32 -24.88 -10.74 -1.05
N VAL A 33 -24.63 -11.39 0.10
CA VAL A 33 -24.06 -10.70 1.27
C VAL A 33 -22.69 -10.13 0.95
N THR A 34 -21.81 -10.91 0.32
CA THR A 34 -20.49 -10.42 -0.12
C THR A 34 -20.62 -9.22 -1.05
N ARG A 35 -21.53 -9.27 -2.04
CA ARG A 35 -21.79 -8.16 -2.96
C ARG A 35 -22.27 -6.90 -2.25
N ILE A 36 -23.26 -7.03 -1.35
CA ILE A 36 -23.85 -5.90 -0.62
C ILE A 36 -22.79 -5.23 0.26
N LEU A 37 -22.07 -6.01 1.07
CA LEU A 37 -21.06 -5.47 1.99
C LEU A 37 -19.89 -4.85 1.22
N PHE A 38 -19.41 -5.51 0.16
CA PHE A 38 -18.34 -4.96 -0.68
C PHE A 38 -18.77 -3.64 -1.35
N GLY A 39 -19.95 -3.61 -1.98
CA GLY A 39 -20.46 -2.41 -2.64
C GLY A 39 -20.67 -1.24 -1.66
N PHE A 40 -21.18 -1.53 -0.46
CA PHE A 40 -21.31 -0.54 0.62
C PHE A 40 -19.96 0.05 1.02
N LEU A 41 -18.98 -0.80 1.31
CA LEU A 41 -17.65 -0.35 1.71
C LEU A 41 -16.97 0.45 0.58
N MET A 42 -17.12 0.04 -0.68
CA MET A 42 -16.59 0.81 -1.81
C MET A 42 -17.27 2.17 -1.99
N ALA A 43 -18.59 2.25 -1.77
CA ALA A 43 -19.31 3.52 -1.83
C ALA A 43 -18.80 4.53 -0.79
N VAL A 44 -18.33 4.05 0.37
CA VAL A 44 -17.66 4.85 1.39
C VAL A 44 -16.19 5.12 1.00
N ASP A 45 -15.39 4.08 0.73
CA ASP A 45 -13.96 4.13 0.37
C ASP A 45 -13.64 5.17 -0.69
N ILE A 46 -14.51 5.30 -1.70
CA ILE A 46 -14.32 6.26 -2.79
C ILE A 46 -14.19 7.70 -2.28
N HIS A 47 -15.01 8.08 -1.29
CA HIS A 47 -15.04 9.42 -0.72
C HIS A 47 -13.84 9.72 0.17
N PHE A 48 -13.45 8.75 1.00
CA PHE A 48 -12.48 8.96 2.08
C PHE A 48 -11.05 8.61 1.67
N GLU A 49 -10.85 7.53 0.91
CA GLU A 49 -9.51 6.96 0.68
C GLU A 49 -9.10 6.94 -0.79
N ARG A 50 -10.06 6.85 -1.72
CA ARG A 50 -9.75 6.98 -3.16
C ARG A 50 -9.74 8.42 -3.62
N GLY A 51 -9.94 9.37 -2.72
CA GLY A 51 -9.72 10.79 -2.98
C GLY A 51 -10.82 11.44 -3.80
N PHE A 52 -12.06 10.95 -3.77
CA PHE A 52 -13.17 11.68 -4.42
C PHE A 52 -13.42 13.04 -3.72
N ALA A 53 -13.26 13.11 -2.40
CA ALA A 53 -13.35 14.40 -1.69
C ALA A 53 -12.13 15.30 -1.93
N GLU A 54 -11.05 14.77 -2.52
CA GLU A 54 -9.77 15.46 -2.72
C GLU A 54 -9.39 15.54 -4.21
N VAL A 55 -10.35 15.38 -5.13
CA VAL A 55 -10.09 15.44 -6.58
C VAL A 55 -9.51 16.79 -7.00
N ASP A 56 -9.95 17.87 -6.33
CA ASP A 56 -9.41 19.22 -6.48
C ASP A 56 -7.93 19.28 -6.14
N HIS A 57 -7.53 18.65 -5.04
CA HIS A 57 -6.14 18.58 -4.61
C HIS A 57 -5.30 17.64 -5.48
N ARG A 58 -5.88 16.54 -5.95
CA ARG A 58 -5.16 15.51 -6.71
C ARG A 58 -5.04 15.83 -8.19
N PHE A 59 -6.02 16.51 -8.79
CA PHE A 59 -6.09 16.71 -10.24
C PHE A 59 -6.50 18.13 -10.65
N GLY A 60 -6.69 19.04 -9.69
CA GLY A 60 -7.02 20.44 -9.98
C GLY A 60 -5.80 21.33 -10.21
N ASP A 61 -4.63 20.94 -9.69
CA ASP A 61 -3.39 21.71 -9.82
C ASP A 61 -2.50 21.13 -10.93
N PHE A 62 -2.29 21.91 -12.00
CA PHE A 62 -1.47 21.51 -13.15
C PHE A 62 0.02 21.45 -12.83
N THR A 63 0.47 22.03 -11.72
CA THR A 63 1.88 22.00 -11.32
C THR A 63 2.30 20.64 -10.78
N GLN A 64 1.36 19.84 -10.28
CA GLN A 64 1.67 18.54 -9.67
C GLN A 64 2.24 17.53 -10.67
N CYS A 65 3.12 16.69 -10.14
CA CYS A 65 3.67 15.54 -10.83
C CYS A 65 2.87 14.28 -10.51
N HIS A 66 2.48 13.56 -11.56
CA HIS A 66 1.84 12.26 -11.45
C HIS A 66 2.79 11.16 -11.91
N PHE A 67 2.58 9.97 -11.35
CA PHE A 67 3.45 8.82 -11.56
C PHE A 67 2.67 7.70 -12.23
N PRO A 68 2.31 7.84 -13.52
CA PRO A 68 1.53 6.81 -14.19
C PRO A 68 2.38 5.53 -14.35
N LEU A 69 1.72 4.38 -14.34
CA LEU A 69 2.38 3.10 -14.66
C LEU A 69 2.83 3.06 -16.12
N PHE A 70 2.04 3.69 -17.01
CA PHE A 70 2.35 3.82 -18.43
C PHE A 70 2.33 5.29 -18.83
N ASP A 71 3.40 5.78 -19.44
CA ASP A 71 3.61 7.22 -19.69
C ASP A 71 2.55 7.88 -20.60
N PHE A 72 1.82 7.09 -21.39
CA PHE A 72 0.73 7.58 -22.23
C PHE A 72 -0.57 7.86 -21.45
N VAL A 73 -0.68 7.40 -20.20
CA VAL A 73 -1.85 7.62 -19.36
C VAL A 73 -1.71 8.96 -18.66
N LYS A 74 -2.59 9.90 -18.99
CA LYS A 74 -2.61 11.26 -18.44
C LYS A 74 -3.97 11.56 -17.82
N PRO A 75 -4.03 12.42 -16.78
CA PRO A 75 -5.30 12.77 -16.16
C PRO A 75 -6.23 13.44 -17.17
N LEU A 76 -7.53 13.24 -17.02
CA LEU A 76 -8.53 14.03 -17.75
C LEU A 76 -8.54 15.45 -17.17
N THR A 77 -9.21 16.38 -17.84
CA THR A 77 -9.45 17.69 -17.22
C THR A 77 -10.18 17.52 -15.89
N PHE A 78 -9.96 18.45 -14.97
CA PHE A 78 -10.50 18.37 -13.61
C PHE A 78 -12.01 18.04 -13.56
N GLN A 79 -12.82 18.67 -14.41
CA GLN A 79 -14.27 18.43 -14.47
C GLN A 79 -14.59 16.97 -14.85
N TRP A 80 -13.86 16.43 -15.83
CA TRP A 80 -14.03 15.04 -16.26
C TRP A 80 -13.51 14.04 -15.23
N MET A 81 -12.48 14.40 -14.46
CA MET A 81 -12.08 13.62 -13.29
C MET A 81 -13.24 13.56 -12.27
N CYS A 82 -13.89 14.68 -11.94
CA CYS A 82 -15.07 14.68 -11.07
C CYS A 82 -16.21 13.78 -11.59
N MET A 83 -16.49 13.82 -12.90
CA MET A 83 -17.51 12.95 -13.51
C MET A 83 -17.10 11.47 -13.48
N LEU A 84 -15.82 11.17 -13.65
CA LEU A 84 -15.28 9.82 -13.60
C LEU A 84 -15.41 9.22 -12.19
N TYR A 85 -15.13 10.01 -11.14
CA TYR A 85 -15.36 9.59 -9.76
C TYR A 85 -16.85 9.42 -9.43
N LEU A 86 -17.73 10.30 -9.95
CA LEU A 86 -19.17 10.13 -9.82
C LEU A 86 -19.63 8.81 -10.43
N LEU A 87 -19.17 8.49 -11.65
CA LEU A 87 -19.47 7.23 -12.32
C LEU A 87 -18.99 6.02 -11.51
N MET A 88 -17.77 6.09 -10.95
CA MET A 88 -17.21 5.07 -10.08
C MET A 88 -18.09 4.84 -8.84
N TRP A 89 -18.53 5.93 -8.20
CA TRP A 89 -19.39 5.87 -7.02
C TRP A 89 -20.78 5.32 -7.31
N LEU A 90 -21.42 5.77 -8.39
CA LEU A 90 -22.69 5.19 -8.85
C LEU A 90 -22.55 3.71 -9.19
N GLY A 91 -21.41 3.30 -9.77
CA GLY A 91 -21.04 1.91 -9.98
C GLY A 91 -21.00 1.11 -8.67
N ALA A 92 -20.34 1.61 -7.62
CA ALA A 92 -20.29 0.97 -6.31
C ALA A 92 -21.69 0.82 -5.66
N CYS A 93 -22.50 1.88 -5.72
CA CYS A 93 -23.90 1.84 -5.26
C CYS A 93 -24.73 0.82 -6.06
N GLY A 94 -24.55 0.77 -7.38
CA GLY A 94 -25.19 -0.21 -8.26
C GLY A 94 -24.76 -1.65 -7.98
N ILE A 95 -23.50 -1.90 -7.62
CA ILE A 95 -23.01 -3.20 -7.11
C ILE A 95 -23.73 -3.54 -5.80
N MET A 96 -23.76 -2.62 -4.83
CA MET A 96 -24.38 -2.82 -3.51
C MET A 96 -25.86 -3.20 -3.61
N VAL A 97 -26.61 -2.56 -4.51
CA VAL A 97 -28.05 -2.82 -4.71
C VAL A 97 -28.31 -3.93 -5.73
N GLY A 98 -27.35 -4.19 -6.61
CA GLY A 98 -27.45 -5.19 -7.67
C GLY A 98 -28.44 -4.78 -8.76
N TYR A 99 -28.37 -3.52 -9.20
CA TYR A 99 -29.14 -2.97 -10.32
C TYR A 99 -28.27 -2.88 -11.57
N ASN A 100 -28.71 -3.43 -12.70
CA ASN A 100 -27.91 -3.60 -13.91
C ASN A 100 -26.51 -4.10 -13.57
N PHE A 101 -26.44 -5.19 -12.78
CA PHE A 101 -25.26 -5.52 -11.97
C PHE A 101 -23.95 -5.58 -12.75
N LYS A 102 -23.97 -6.13 -13.98
CA LYS A 102 -22.78 -6.21 -14.85
C LYS A 102 -22.33 -4.83 -15.32
N LEU A 103 -23.26 -3.96 -15.69
CA LEU A 103 -22.98 -2.59 -16.07
C LEU A 103 -22.45 -1.79 -14.87
N SER A 104 -23.06 -1.93 -13.69
CA SER A 104 -22.55 -1.28 -12.47
C SER A 104 -21.14 -1.74 -12.10
N CYS A 105 -20.82 -3.03 -12.28
CA CYS A 105 -19.46 -3.52 -12.14
C CYS A 105 -18.51 -2.83 -13.13
N LEU A 106 -18.88 -2.69 -14.40
CA LEU A 106 -18.05 -1.98 -15.40
C LEU A 106 -17.90 -0.49 -15.06
N SER A 107 -18.98 0.18 -14.64
CA SER A 107 -18.97 1.58 -14.21
C SER A 107 -18.09 1.83 -12.99
N PHE A 108 -17.89 0.82 -12.13
CA PHE A 108 -16.91 0.88 -11.05
C PHE A 108 -15.49 0.57 -11.56
N ILE A 109 -15.31 -0.58 -12.22
CA ILE A 109 -14.00 -1.15 -12.57
C ILE A 109 -13.22 -0.23 -13.51
N LEU A 110 -13.85 0.31 -14.54
CA LEU A 110 -13.14 1.09 -15.56
C LEU A 110 -12.54 2.38 -14.97
N PRO A 111 -13.32 3.26 -14.29
CA PRO A 111 -12.77 4.37 -13.51
C PRO A 111 -11.75 3.96 -12.46
N TYR A 112 -12.02 2.88 -11.71
CA TYR A 112 -11.17 2.43 -10.61
C TYR A 112 -9.76 2.08 -11.07
N TRP A 113 -9.65 1.22 -12.09
CA TRP A 113 -8.36 0.83 -12.65
C TRP A 113 -7.67 1.97 -13.38
N TYR A 114 -8.43 2.86 -14.03
CA TYR A 114 -7.87 4.06 -14.63
C TYR A 114 -7.20 4.96 -13.59
N VAL A 115 -7.92 5.31 -12.51
CA VAL A 115 -7.38 6.13 -11.39
C VAL A 115 -6.19 5.43 -10.73
N LEU A 116 -6.25 4.11 -10.57
CA LEU A 116 -5.15 3.35 -10.01
C LEU A 116 -3.91 3.49 -10.92
N ILE A 117 -4.01 3.14 -12.20
CA ILE A 117 -2.87 3.18 -13.15
C ILE A 117 -2.31 4.59 -13.37
N LEU A 118 -3.12 5.63 -13.16
CA LEU A 118 -2.76 7.03 -13.35
C LEU A 118 -1.71 7.54 -12.34
N ASP A 119 -1.65 6.98 -11.13
CA ASP A 119 -0.75 7.47 -10.09
C ASP A 119 -0.31 6.37 -9.10
N LYS A 120 0.92 5.89 -9.26
CA LYS A 120 1.58 4.88 -8.41
C LYS A 120 1.72 5.30 -6.95
N THR A 121 1.78 6.58 -6.64
CA THR A 121 1.89 7.03 -5.25
C THR A 121 0.61 6.73 -4.44
N SER A 122 -0.53 6.58 -5.14
CA SER A 122 -1.79 6.19 -4.52
C SER A 122 -1.91 4.66 -4.31
N TRP A 123 -0.91 3.88 -4.72
CA TRP A 123 -0.98 2.41 -4.65
C TRP A 123 -0.81 1.88 -3.23
N ASN A 124 -1.49 0.77 -3.00
CA ASN A 124 -1.27 -0.16 -1.89
C ASN A 124 -1.84 -1.55 -2.30
N ASN A 125 -1.41 -2.62 -1.63
CA ASN A 125 -1.85 -3.99 -1.93
C ASN A 125 -3.38 -4.16 -1.83
N HIS A 126 -4.04 -3.36 -1.00
CA HIS A 126 -5.48 -3.44 -0.76
C HIS A 126 -6.28 -2.80 -1.90
N SER A 127 -5.79 -1.72 -2.51
CA SER A 127 -6.35 -1.12 -3.72
C SER A 127 -6.34 -2.14 -4.86
N TYR A 128 -5.22 -2.86 -5.02
CA TYR A 128 -5.13 -3.95 -5.98
C TYR A 128 -6.17 -5.05 -5.70
N LEU A 129 -6.30 -5.49 -4.44
CA LEU A 129 -7.32 -6.47 -4.04
C LEU A 129 -8.75 -6.02 -4.39
N TYR A 130 -9.12 -4.76 -4.15
CA TYR A 130 -10.47 -4.28 -4.43
C TYR A 130 -10.77 -4.32 -5.93
N GLY A 131 -9.80 -3.91 -6.76
CA GLY A 131 -9.89 -4.05 -8.21
C GLY A 131 -10.11 -5.50 -8.65
N LEU A 132 -9.40 -6.45 -8.04
CA LEU A 132 -9.55 -7.89 -8.32
C LEU A 132 -10.92 -8.43 -7.88
N LEU A 133 -11.38 -8.09 -6.68
CA LEU A 133 -12.69 -8.51 -6.18
C LEU A 133 -13.82 -7.97 -7.07
N SER A 134 -13.71 -6.74 -7.55
CA SER A 134 -14.66 -6.17 -8.51
C SER A 134 -14.66 -6.92 -9.83
N ILE A 135 -13.49 -7.30 -10.37
CA ILE A 135 -13.41 -8.15 -11.58
C ILE A 135 -14.08 -9.52 -11.33
N LEU A 136 -13.85 -10.14 -10.17
CA LEU A 136 -14.51 -11.39 -9.82
C LEU A 136 -16.04 -11.22 -9.73
N LEU A 137 -16.51 -10.13 -9.12
CA LEU A 137 -17.93 -9.79 -9.06
C LEU A 137 -18.53 -9.57 -10.45
N LEU A 138 -17.82 -8.87 -11.36
CA LEU A 138 -18.23 -8.64 -12.74
C LEU A 138 -18.54 -9.95 -13.45
N PHE A 139 -17.77 -11.00 -13.24
CA PHE A 139 -18.05 -12.29 -13.88
C PHE A 139 -19.08 -13.11 -13.10
N SER A 140 -19.21 -12.92 -11.80
CA SER A 140 -20.10 -13.67 -10.91
C SER A 140 -21.61 -13.45 -11.14
N SER A 141 -22.43 -14.36 -10.63
CA SER A 141 -23.90 -14.26 -10.58
C SER A 141 -24.41 -13.72 -9.23
N ALA A 142 -23.67 -12.80 -8.60
CA ALA A 142 -24.02 -12.23 -7.29
C ALA A 142 -25.33 -11.41 -7.27
N ASN A 143 -25.90 -11.13 -8.44
CA ASN A 143 -27.19 -10.49 -8.60
C ASN A 143 -28.39 -11.45 -8.61
N HIS A 144 -28.20 -12.76 -8.44
CA HIS A 144 -29.33 -13.70 -8.40
C HIS A 144 -30.13 -13.64 -7.08
N TYR A 145 -29.63 -12.97 -6.04
CA TYR A 145 -30.30 -12.86 -4.74
C TYR A 145 -30.18 -11.46 -4.14
N CYS A 146 -31.25 -11.02 -3.46
CA CYS A 146 -31.35 -9.74 -2.75
C CYS A 146 -30.85 -8.54 -3.59
N SER A 147 -31.25 -8.51 -4.86
CA SER A 147 -30.84 -7.50 -5.84
C SER A 147 -32.06 -6.92 -6.56
N VAL A 148 -31.91 -5.72 -7.12
CA VAL A 148 -32.95 -5.13 -7.98
C VAL A 148 -33.11 -5.93 -9.27
N ASP A 149 -32.02 -6.45 -9.86
CA ASP A 149 -32.09 -7.32 -11.04
C ASP A 149 -32.98 -8.55 -10.81
N ALA A 150 -32.81 -9.23 -9.68
CA ALA A 150 -33.62 -10.39 -9.31
C ALA A 150 -35.06 -10.01 -8.93
N TRP A 151 -35.30 -8.78 -8.50
CA TRP A 151 -36.64 -8.30 -8.24
C TRP A 151 -37.40 -8.02 -9.55
N ILE A 152 -36.73 -7.41 -10.53
CA ILE A 152 -37.28 -7.08 -11.85
C ILE A 152 -37.42 -8.33 -12.72
N ASN A 153 -36.44 -9.23 -12.71
CA ASN A 153 -36.40 -10.43 -13.54
C ASN A 153 -36.62 -11.72 -12.72
N PRO A 154 -37.81 -12.34 -12.80
CA PRO A 154 -38.12 -13.59 -12.10
C PRO A 154 -37.21 -14.77 -12.48
N ASP A 155 -36.63 -14.80 -13.68
CA ASP A 155 -35.85 -15.95 -14.17
C ASP A 155 -34.52 -16.14 -13.45
N ILE A 156 -33.95 -15.05 -12.92
CA ILE A 156 -32.71 -15.08 -12.13
C ILE A 156 -33.00 -15.04 -10.63
N ARG A 157 -34.24 -14.75 -10.23
CA ARG A 157 -34.62 -14.55 -8.85
C ARG A 157 -34.41 -15.82 -8.04
N ASN A 158 -33.50 -15.75 -7.06
CA ASN A 158 -33.13 -16.85 -6.21
C ASN A 158 -32.60 -18.08 -6.99
N LYS A 159 -32.13 -17.88 -8.23
CA LYS A 159 -31.63 -18.97 -9.07
C LYS A 159 -30.29 -19.47 -8.52
N PRO A 160 -30.12 -20.79 -8.30
CA PRO A 160 -28.85 -21.36 -7.87
C PRO A 160 -27.69 -20.96 -8.79
N VAL A 161 -26.52 -20.75 -8.18
CA VAL A 161 -25.30 -20.35 -8.90
C VAL A 161 -24.28 -21.47 -8.89
N PRO A 162 -23.49 -21.66 -9.97
CA PRO A 162 -22.40 -22.62 -9.94
C PRO A 162 -21.34 -22.27 -8.88
N ASN A 163 -20.77 -23.28 -8.22
CA ASN A 163 -19.84 -23.15 -7.10
C ASN A 163 -18.56 -22.34 -7.41
N TRP A 164 -18.17 -22.20 -8.67
CA TRP A 164 -16.99 -21.40 -9.05
C TRP A 164 -17.08 -19.93 -8.64
N ASN A 165 -18.30 -19.38 -8.55
CA ASN A 165 -18.54 -18.04 -8.04
C ASN A 165 -17.94 -17.88 -6.63
N TYR A 166 -18.06 -18.92 -5.80
CA TYR A 166 -17.48 -18.96 -4.47
C TYR A 166 -15.99 -19.33 -4.50
N LEU A 167 -15.60 -20.31 -5.32
CA LEU A 167 -14.21 -20.80 -5.34
C LEU A 167 -13.22 -19.70 -5.71
N LEU A 168 -13.51 -18.85 -6.70
CA LEU A 168 -12.58 -17.79 -7.10
C LEU A 168 -12.45 -16.70 -6.03
N VAL A 169 -13.55 -16.29 -5.40
CA VAL A 169 -13.53 -15.29 -4.33
C VAL A 169 -12.79 -15.85 -3.10
N LYS A 170 -13.08 -17.10 -2.71
CA LYS A 170 -12.36 -17.81 -1.64
C LYS A 170 -10.88 -17.94 -1.96
N PHE A 171 -10.54 -18.27 -3.21
CA PHE A 171 -9.17 -18.39 -3.67
C PHE A 171 -8.42 -17.05 -3.56
N GLN A 172 -9.01 -15.95 -4.01
CA GLN A 172 -8.37 -14.63 -3.94
C GLN A 172 -8.13 -14.18 -2.48
N ILE A 173 -9.12 -14.38 -1.60
CA ILE A 173 -8.98 -14.06 -0.17
C ILE A 173 -7.99 -15.01 0.51
N PHE A 174 -7.98 -16.29 0.14
CA PHE A 174 -6.98 -17.24 0.61
C PHE A 174 -5.56 -16.78 0.23
N LEU A 175 -5.35 -16.39 -1.03
CA LEU A 175 -4.05 -15.90 -1.50
C LEU A 175 -3.59 -14.66 -0.76
N LEU A 176 -4.50 -13.73 -0.45
CA LEU A 176 -4.19 -12.56 0.36
C LEU A 176 -3.50 -12.97 1.69
N TYR A 177 -4.14 -13.84 2.47
CA TYR A 177 -3.58 -14.30 3.75
C TYR A 177 -2.31 -15.12 3.53
N PHE A 178 -2.36 -16.10 2.64
CA PHE A 178 -1.26 -17.03 2.42
C PHE A 178 0.01 -16.29 1.98
N TYR A 179 -0.09 -15.36 1.02
CA TYR A 179 1.07 -14.57 0.61
C TYR A 179 1.52 -13.59 1.68
N ALA A 180 0.62 -13.00 2.47
CA ALA A 180 1.01 -12.21 3.64
C ALA A 180 1.90 -13.03 4.60
N GLY A 181 1.53 -14.29 4.84
CA GLY A 181 2.28 -15.22 5.69
C GLY A 181 3.61 -15.62 5.07
N VAL A 182 3.64 -15.94 3.77
CA VAL A 182 4.87 -16.26 3.03
C VAL A 182 5.85 -15.09 3.07
N LYS A 183 5.38 -13.86 2.88
CA LYS A 183 6.23 -12.65 2.95
C LYS A 183 6.71 -12.35 4.37
N LYS A 184 5.98 -12.80 5.40
CA LYS A 184 6.40 -12.74 6.81
C LYS A 184 7.38 -13.85 7.22
N MET A 185 7.75 -14.77 6.32
CA MET A 185 8.89 -15.67 6.53
C MET A 185 10.25 -14.94 6.43
N ASP A 186 10.23 -13.66 6.07
CA ASP A 186 11.43 -12.83 6.00
C ASP A 186 12.17 -12.77 7.36
N PRO A 187 13.51 -12.88 7.38
CA PRO A 187 14.30 -12.82 8.61
C PRO A 187 14.08 -11.55 9.44
N GLU A 188 13.72 -10.44 8.81
CA GLU A 188 13.42 -9.18 9.47
C GLU A 188 12.17 -9.27 10.32
N TRP A 189 11.13 -9.92 9.79
CA TRP A 189 9.87 -10.12 10.48
C TRP A 189 10.02 -11.16 11.59
N LEU A 190 10.57 -12.34 11.27
CA LEU A 190 10.77 -13.41 12.27
C LEU A 190 11.76 -13.02 13.37
N GLY A 191 12.68 -12.10 13.08
CA GLY A 191 13.62 -11.52 14.04
C GLY A 191 13.04 -10.42 14.93
N GLY A 192 11.79 -9.97 14.69
CA GLY A 192 11.17 -8.88 15.45
C GLY A 192 11.75 -7.50 15.13
N TYR A 193 12.36 -7.32 13.95
CA TYR A 193 12.94 -6.05 13.53
C TYR A 193 11.98 -5.20 12.69
N SER A 194 10.96 -5.83 12.09
CA SER A 194 9.84 -5.14 11.47
C SER A 194 8.99 -4.42 12.52
N MET A 195 8.26 -3.37 12.12
CA MET A 195 7.20 -2.70 12.91
C MET A 195 7.40 -2.70 14.44
N LYS A 196 8.41 -1.97 14.91
CA LYS A 196 8.78 -1.91 16.33
C LYS A 196 7.83 -1.03 17.16
N ASN A 197 7.86 -1.23 18.48
CA ASN A 197 7.09 -0.51 19.51
C ASN A 197 5.58 -0.78 19.52
N LEU A 198 5.08 -1.73 18.73
CA LEU A 198 3.66 -2.07 18.69
C LEU A 198 3.15 -2.71 19.98
N GLY A 199 4.01 -3.42 20.72
CA GLY A 199 3.65 -4.04 22.00
C GLY A 199 3.19 -3.03 23.04
N SER A 200 3.59 -1.75 22.89
CA SER A 200 3.20 -0.64 23.75
C SER A 200 1.80 -0.08 23.47
N HIS A 201 1.12 -0.50 22.40
CA HIS A 201 -0.19 0.02 22.05
C HIS A 201 -1.31 -0.42 23.01
N TRP A 202 -2.37 0.39 23.17
CA TRP A 202 -3.45 0.14 24.13
C TRP A 202 -4.26 -1.12 23.83
N VAL A 203 -4.35 -1.54 22.56
CA VAL A 203 -5.00 -2.80 22.13
C VAL A 203 -4.44 -4.00 22.90
N PHE A 204 -3.16 -3.93 23.29
CA PHE A 204 -2.51 -5.00 24.04
C PHE A 204 -2.61 -4.88 25.55
N THR A 205 -3.25 -3.84 26.10
CA THR A 205 -3.38 -3.61 27.56
C THR A 205 -3.83 -4.85 28.34
N PRO A 206 -4.82 -5.65 27.89
CA PRO A 206 -5.20 -6.86 28.60
C PRO A 206 -4.06 -7.88 28.74
N PHE A 207 -3.16 -7.95 27.75
CA PHE A 207 -2.01 -8.85 27.74
C PHE A 207 -0.83 -8.31 28.56
N LYS A 208 -0.70 -6.98 28.67
CA LYS A 208 0.34 -6.31 29.47
C LYS A 208 0.27 -6.61 30.97
N ILE A 209 -0.87 -7.11 31.46
CA ILE A 209 -1.02 -7.58 32.85
C ILE A 209 -0.09 -8.77 33.12
N PHE A 210 0.17 -9.60 32.10
CA PHE A 210 0.91 -10.85 32.25
C PHE A 210 2.22 -10.90 31.45
N LEU A 211 2.36 -10.07 30.42
CA LEU A 211 3.48 -10.10 29.48
C LEU A 211 4.14 -8.72 29.38
N ALA A 212 5.48 -8.71 29.32
CA ALA A 212 6.23 -7.50 29.00
C ALA A 212 5.96 -7.06 27.55
N GLU A 213 6.06 -5.75 27.27
CA GLU A 213 5.79 -5.20 25.93
C GLU A 213 6.67 -5.81 24.85
N GLU A 214 7.96 -6.03 25.14
CA GLU A 214 8.91 -6.69 24.22
C GLU A 214 8.48 -8.14 23.90
N THR A 215 7.87 -8.83 24.87
CA THR A 215 7.35 -10.21 24.68
C THR A 215 6.08 -10.21 23.83
N ILE A 216 5.18 -9.24 24.04
CA ILE A 216 3.97 -9.06 23.24
C ILE A 216 4.36 -8.74 21.79
N GLU A 217 5.30 -7.81 21.61
CA GLU A 217 5.80 -7.40 20.30
C GLU A 217 6.39 -8.58 19.53
N TYR A 218 7.22 -9.39 20.17
CA TYR A 218 7.80 -10.55 19.49
C TYR A 218 6.77 -11.66 19.23
N TYR A 219 6.13 -12.18 20.28
CA TYR A 219 5.32 -13.38 20.14
C TYR A 219 3.93 -13.13 19.56
N MET A 220 3.27 -12.03 19.91
CA MET A 220 1.90 -11.77 19.44
C MET A 220 1.88 -11.05 18.10
N VAL A 221 2.69 -10.00 17.94
CA VAL A 221 2.72 -9.22 16.68
C VAL A 221 3.46 -9.97 15.60
N HIS A 222 4.74 -10.33 15.83
CA HIS A 222 5.55 -10.95 14.80
C HIS A 222 5.21 -12.42 14.59
N ILE A 223 5.41 -13.27 15.60
CA ILE A 223 5.18 -14.72 15.45
C ILE A 223 3.69 -15.02 15.27
N GLY A 224 2.82 -14.42 16.09
CA GLY A 224 1.37 -14.58 15.99
C GLY A 224 0.82 -14.10 14.65
N GLY A 225 1.21 -12.90 14.19
CA GLY A 225 0.83 -12.37 12.88
C GLY A 225 1.30 -13.26 11.72
N PHE A 226 2.55 -13.75 11.77
CA PHE A 226 3.09 -14.68 10.78
C PHE A 226 2.29 -15.99 10.71
N VAL A 227 2.12 -16.67 11.86
CA VAL A 227 1.43 -17.96 11.93
C VAL A 227 -0.02 -17.82 11.50
N LEU A 228 -0.70 -16.76 11.94
CA LEU A 228 -2.08 -16.51 11.57
C LEU A 228 -2.21 -16.31 10.06
N ASP A 229 -1.45 -15.38 9.46
CA ASP A 229 -1.52 -15.11 8.02
C ASP A 229 -1.24 -16.36 7.19
N LEU A 230 -0.21 -17.14 7.55
CA LEU A 230 0.17 -18.35 6.81
C LEU A 230 -0.89 -19.46 6.88
N THR A 231 -1.64 -19.56 7.98
CA THR A 231 -2.49 -20.73 8.26
C THR A 231 -4.00 -20.45 8.21
N VAL A 232 -4.45 -19.23 8.44
CA VAL A 232 -5.87 -18.89 8.61
C VAL A 232 -6.70 -19.21 7.37
N GLY A 233 -6.14 -19.01 6.17
CA GLY A 233 -6.79 -19.38 4.92
C GLY A 233 -7.16 -20.87 4.85
N PHE A 234 -6.27 -21.75 5.30
CA PHE A 234 -6.54 -23.20 5.35
C PHE A 234 -7.63 -23.53 6.38
N TRP A 235 -7.60 -22.86 7.54
CA TRP A 235 -8.59 -23.09 8.59
C TRP A 235 -9.98 -22.59 8.21
N LEU A 236 -10.08 -21.51 7.43
CA LEU A 236 -11.34 -20.99 6.89
C LEU A 236 -11.97 -21.96 5.87
N LEU A 237 -11.13 -22.62 5.05
CA LEU A 237 -11.58 -23.60 4.06
C LEU A 237 -12.09 -24.90 4.70
N TRP A 238 -11.55 -25.31 5.85
CA TRP A 238 -11.98 -26.53 6.56
C TRP A 238 -13.18 -26.27 7.48
N PRO A 239 -14.36 -26.88 7.22
CA PRO A 239 -15.58 -26.60 8.01
C PRO A 239 -15.45 -26.78 9.52
N LYS A 240 -14.61 -27.71 10.01
CA LYS A 240 -14.46 -28.00 11.45
C LYS A 240 -13.68 -26.91 12.19
N SER A 241 -12.66 -26.33 11.57
CA SER A 241 -11.84 -25.25 12.15
C SER A 241 -12.41 -23.86 11.86
N ARG A 242 -13.32 -23.72 10.89
CA ARG A 242 -13.82 -22.43 10.41
C ARG A 242 -14.34 -21.50 11.52
N PRO A 243 -15.12 -21.93 12.52
CA PRO A 243 -15.56 -21.01 13.58
C PRO A 243 -14.40 -20.38 14.36
N LEU A 244 -13.36 -21.18 14.65
CA LEU A 244 -12.15 -20.69 15.31
C LEU A 244 -11.35 -19.75 14.40
N ALA A 245 -11.25 -20.08 13.11
CA ALA A 245 -10.60 -19.23 12.11
C ALA A 245 -11.30 -17.87 11.97
N LEU A 246 -12.64 -17.86 11.96
CA LEU A 246 -13.45 -16.64 11.92
C LEU A 246 -13.23 -15.78 13.16
N PHE A 247 -13.14 -16.37 14.34
CA PHE A 247 -12.82 -15.66 15.57
C PHE A 247 -11.45 -14.95 15.45
N PHE A 248 -10.38 -15.70 15.16
CA PHE A 248 -9.04 -15.12 15.08
C PHE A 248 -8.88 -14.13 13.93
N ALA A 249 -9.41 -14.42 12.74
CA ALA A 249 -9.38 -13.48 11.61
C ALA A 249 -10.13 -12.19 11.94
N THR A 250 -11.28 -12.29 12.61
CA THR A 250 -12.06 -11.12 13.02
C THR A 250 -11.27 -10.29 14.03
N SER A 251 -10.75 -10.91 15.09
CA SER A 251 -9.94 -10.23 16.09
C SER A 251 -8.71 -9.56 15.47
N PHE A 252 -8.01 -10.24 14.56
CA PHE A 252 -6.84 -9.70 13.87
C PHE A 252 -7.17 -8.45 13.04
N HIS A 253 -8.24 -8.48 12.25
CA HIS A 253 -8.64 -7.31 11.46
C HIS A 253 -9.16 -6.17 12.32
N MET A 254 -9.89 -6.46 13.40
CA MET A 254 -10.30 -5.42 14.35
C MET A 254 -9.10 -4.79 15.04
N MET A 255 -8.09 -5.58 15.42
CA MET A 255 -6.84 -5.05 15.98
C MET A 255 -6.09 -4.20 14.95
N ASN A 256 -5.95 -4.68 13.70
CA ASN A 256 -5.28 -3.91 12.64
C ASN A 256 -6.00 -2.60 12.32
N ALA A 257 -7.33 -2.57 12.39
CA ALA A 257 -8.12 -1.35 12.22
C ALA A 257 -7.86 -0.29 13.31
N GLN A 258 -7.34 -0.70 14.47
CA GLN A 258 -6.97 0.20 15.57
C GLN A 258 -5.47 0.48 15.62
N LEU A 259 -4.63 -0.48 15.23
CA LEU A 259 -3.17 -0.40 15.28
C LEU A 259 -2.57 0.39 14.12
N PHE A 260 -3.22 0.36 12.96
CA PHE A 260 -2.66 0.93 11.74
C PHE A 260 -3.66 1.82 11.02
N THR A 261 -3.16 2.88 10.41
CA THR A 261 -3.88 3.73 9.46
C THR A 261 -3.89 3.15 8.04
N ILE A 262 -4.32 1.89 7.89
CA ILE A 262 -4.40 1.16 6.60
C ILE A 262 -5.76 1.24 5.90
N GLY A 263 -6.61 2.15 6.38
CA GLY A 263 -7.85 2.50 5.73
C GLY A 263 -8.91 1.40 5.73
N MET A 264 -9.64 1.25 4.63
CA MET A 264 -10.83 0.37 4.52
C MET A 264 -10.48 -1.13 4.54
N PHE A 265 -9.19 -1.48 4.49
CA PHE A 265 -8.73 -2.85 4.28
C PHE A 265 -9.22 -3.86 5.33
N PRO A 266 -9.10 -3.59 6.64
CA PRO A 266 -9.58 -4.54 7.64
C PRO A 266 -11.10 -4.74 7.54
N TYR A 267 -11.85 -3.69 7.23
CA TYR A 267 -13.30 -3.77 7.05
C TYR A 267 -13.70 -4.58 5.82
N VAL A 268 -12.96 -4.45 4.71
CA VAL A 268 -13.18 -5.28 3.51
C VAL A 268 -12.83 -6.74 3.79
N CYS A 269 -11.76 -7.01 4.54
CA CYS A 269 -11.44 -8.37 4.97
C CYS A 269 -12.56 -8.96 5.84
N LEU A 270 -13.06 -8.22 6.83
CA LEU A 270 -14.20 -8.63 7.66
C LEU A 270 -15.46 -8.88 6.82
N ALA A 271 -15.77 -8.00 5.86
CA ALA A 271 -16.93 -8.13 4.98
C ALA A 271 -16.85 -9.33 4.03
N THR A 272 -15.65 -9.84 3.75
CA THR A 272 -15.46 -10.98 2.86
C THR A 272 -15.37 -12.32 3.61
N LEU A 273 -15.06 -12.34 4.91
CA LEU A 273 -15.08 -13.57 5.73
C LEU A 273 -16.37 -14.41 5.63
N PRO A 274 -17.58 -13.83 5.56
CA PRO A 274 -18.82 -14.61 5.42
C PRO A 274 -18.85 -15.53 4.20
N VAL A 275 -18.09 -15.23 3.13
CA VAL A 275 -18.04 -16.08 1.93
C VAL A 275 -17.59 -17.51 2.25
N PHE A 276 -16.79 -17.71 3.31
CA PHE A 276 -16.31 -19.02 3.76
C PHE A 276 -17.38 -19.83 4.48
N CYS A 277 -18.43 -19.21 5.01
CA CYS A 277 -19.57 -19.88 5.63
C CYS A 277 -20.43 -20.64 4.61
N ASP A 278 -21.38 -21.44 5.11
CA ASP A 278 -22.27 -22.23 4.27
C ASP A 278 -23.10 -21.33 3.36
N ASP A 279 -23.28 -21.74 2.10
CA ASP A 279 -23.81 -20.87 1.04
C ASP A 279 -25.24 -20.34 1.31
N ASP A 280 -26.01 -21.03 2.17
CA ASP A 280 -27.39 -20.73 2.58
C ASP A 280 -27.52 -20.11 3.99
N TRP A 281 -26.40 -19.83 4.68
CA TRP A 281 -26.41 -19.26 6.03
C TRP A 281 -27.28 -18.00 6.16
N PRO A 282 -27.33 -17.05 5.20
CA PRO A 282 -28.14 -15.85 5.35
C PRO A 282 -29.63 -16.18 5.42
N LYS A 283 -30.10 -17.12 4.60
CA LYS A 283 -31.50 -17.58 4.63
C LYS A 283 -31.84 -18.28 5.93
N ARG A 284 -30.96 -19.15 6.42
CA ARG A 284 -31.13 -19.85 7.71
C ARG A 284 -31.17 -18.87 8.88
N TRP A 285 -30.39 -17.79 8.81
CA TRP A 285 -30.38 -16.74 9.82
C TRP A 285 -31.66 -15.89 9.75
N ILE A 286 -32.04 -15.39 8.58
CA ILE A 286 -33.27 -14.61 8.37
C ILE A 286 -34.52 -15.39 8.80
N ALA A 287 -34.55 -16.71 8.57
CA ALA A 287 -35.66 -17.58 8.99
C ALA A 287 -35.86 -17.62 10.52
N LYS A 288 -34.82 -17.29 11.31
CA LYS A 288 -34.88 -17.18 12.77
C LYS A 288 -35.23 -15.77 13.27
N CYS A 289 -35.21 -14.76 12.40
CA CYS A 289 -35.50 -13.37 12.75
C CYS A 289 -37.01 -13.07 12.77
N PRO A 290 -37.51 -12.20 13.68
CA PRO A 290 -38.94 -11.90 13.77
C PRO A 290 -39.48 -11.10 12.57
N GLY A 291 -40.73 -11.42 12.20
CA GLY A 291 -41.68 -10.62 11.40
C GLY A 291 -41.19 -10.04 10.07
N LEU A 292 -40.64 -8.82 10.11
CA LEU A 292 -40.41 -7.97 8.94
C LEU A 292 -39.34 -8.54 8.00
N LEU A 293 -38.26 -9.08 8.55
CA LEU A 293 -37.17 -9.72 7.80
C LEU A 293 -37.61 -11.05 7.16
N ARG A 294 -38.56 -11.76 7.79
CA ARG A 294 -39.09 -13.03 7.28
C ARG A 294 -39.90 -12.85 5.99
N ARG A 295 -40.50 -11.67 5.78
CA ARG A 295 -41.18 -11.29 4.52
C ARG A 295 -40.21 -11.09 3.35
N CYS A 296 -38.92 -10.91 3.62
CA CYS A 296 -37.88 -10.79 2.60
C CYS A 296 -37.35 -12.14 2.09
N LEU A 297 -37.73 -13.26 2.71
CA LEU A 297 -37.39 -14.58 2.21
C LEU A 297 -38.15 -14.85 0.90
N PRO A 298 -37.48 -15.37 -0.14
CA PRO A 298 -38.18 -15.81 -1.34
C PRO A 298 -39.16 -16.93 -0.98
N ASP A 299 -40.31 -16.93 -1.64
CA ASP A 299 -41.32 -17.96 -1.48
C ASP A 299 -40.72 -19.33 -1.88
N THR A 300 -40.65 -20.26 -0.92
CA THR A 300 -40.00 -21.58 -1.09
C THR A 300 -40.81 -22.51 -2.00
N THR A 301 -42.02 -22.10 -2.35
CA THR A 301 -43.00 -22.87 -3.14
C THR A 301 -42.67 -22.96 -4.64
N LYS A 302 -41.75 -22.15 -5.17
CA LYS A 302 -41.27 -22.22 -6.56
C LYS A 302 -39.77 -22.45 -6.67
N ILE A 303 -39.20 -23.35 -5.86
CA ILE A 303 -37.93 -23.97 -6.26
C ILE A 303 -38.28 -24.88 -7.43
N THR A 304 -38.23 -24.35 -8.65
CA THR A 304 -38.24 -25.18 -9.83
C THR A 304 -37.01 -26.07 -9.69
N THR A 305 -37.25 -27.32 -9.32
CA THR A 305 -36.34 -28.43 -9.55
C THR A 305 -36.27 -28.62 -11.06
N THR A 306 -35.75 -27.62 -11.78
CA THR A 306 -35.30 -27.80 -13.15
C THR A 306 -34.09 -28.71 -13.04
N THR A 307 -34.38 -29.99 -13.25
CA THR A 307 -33.61 -30.90 -14.07
C THR A 307 -32.13 -30.58 -14.07
N ARG A 308 -31.35 -31.43 -13.38
CA ARG A 308 -29.93 -31.71 -13.65
C ARG A 308 -29.63 -31.32 -15.09
N GLU A 309 -29.07 -30.12 -15.31
CA GLU A 309 -28.71 -29.68 -16.66
C GLU A 309 -27.77 -30.78 -17.16
N LYS A 310 -28.25 -31.58 -18.13
CA LYS A 310 -27.43 -32.56 -18.83
C LYS A 310 -26.24 -31.76 -19.32
N GLY A 311 -25.05 -32.10 -18.83
CA GLY A 311 -23.83 -31.31 -18.95
C GLY A 311 -23.73 -30.63 -20.30
N GLY A 312 -24.21 -29.40 -20.38
CA GLY A 312 -23.93 -28.54 -21.51
C GLY A 312 -22.41 -28.47 -21.58
N LYS A 313 -21.83 -28.54 -22.78
CA LYS A 313 -20.40 -28.32 -22.98
C LYS A 313 -20.04 -27.01 -22.28
N TYR A 314 -19.57 -27.12 -21.05
CA TYR A 314 -19.31 -25.94 -20.25
C TYR A 314 -18.26 -25.16 -21.00
N SER A 315 -18.52 -23.89 -21.22
CA SER A 315 -17.76 -23.10 -22.18
C SER A 315 -16.28 -23.18 -21.80
N ALA A 316 -15.50 -23.91 -22.61
CA ALA A 316 -14.06 -24.10 -22.40
C ALA A 316 -13.37 -22.76 -22.16
N PHE A 317 -13.89 -21.70 -22.80
CA PHE A 317 -13.52 -20.31 -22.57
C PHE A 317 -13.58 -19.87 -21.10
N LYS A 318 -14.64 -20.18 -20.34
CA LYS A 318 -14.75 -19.80 -18.92
C LYS A 318 -13.69 -20.50 -18.07
N ILE A 319 -13.44 -21.78 -18.34
CA ILE A 319 -12.42 -22.57 -17.64
C ILE A 319 -11.03 -22.00 -17.94
N THR A 320 -10.75 -21.70 -19.22
CA THR A 320 -9.49 -21.07 -19.63
C THR A 320 -9.30 -19.72 -18.95
N LEU A 321 -10.33 -18.87 -18.89
CA LEU A 321 -10.24 -17.56 -18.23
C LEU A 321 -9.99 -17.70 -16.72
N MET A 322 -10.67 -18.64 -16.06
CA MET A 322 -10.44 -18.95 -14.65
C MET A 322 -9.02 -19.48 -14.40
N GLY A 323 -8.55 -20.38 -15.25
CA GLY A 323 -7.19 -20.92 -15.19
C GLY A 323 -6.14 -19.83 -15.38
N LEU A 324 -6.35 -18.93 -16.35
CA LEU A 324 -5.48 -17.77 -16.58
C LEU A 324 -5.49 -16.82 -15.39
N TYR A 325 -6.65 -16.54 -14.80
CA TYR A 325 -6.73 -15.73 -13.58
C TYR A 325 -5.95 -16.36 -12.43
N VAL A 326 -6.16 -17.64 -12.14
CA VAL A 326 -5.45 -18.38 -11.09
C VAL A 326 -3.95 -18.37 -11.35
N ALA A 327 -3.51 -18.66 -12.57
CA ALA A 327 -2.10 -18.64 -12.94
C ALA A 327 -1.48 -17.26 -12.74
N THR A 328 -2.15 -16.19 -13.20
CA THR A 328 -1.69 -14.82 -13.01
C THR A 328 -1.55 -14.47 -11.53
N GLN A 329 -2.55 -14.80 -10.70
CA GLN A 329 -2.49 -14.48 -9.27
C GLN A 329 -1.44 -15.30 -8.50
N LEU A 330 -1.08 -16.49 -9.00
CA LEU A 330 0.02 -17.27 -8.45
C LEU A 330 1.39 -16.75 -8.89
N VAL A 331 1.54 -16.32 -10.15
CA VAL A 331 2.85 -15.96 -10.73
C VAL A 331 3.21 -14.49 -10.50
N LEU A 332 2.25 -13.58 -10.62
CA LEU A 332 2.52 -12.14 -10.61
C LEU A 332 3.27 -11.64 -9.36
N PRO A 333 2.99 -12.14 -8.13
CA PRO A 333 3.75 -11.73 -6.93
C PRO A 333 5.26 -12.08 -7.00
N TRP A 334 5.64 -13.02 -7.87
CA TRP A 334 7.02 -13.47 -8.08
C TRP A 334 7.66 -12.84 -9.33
N SER A 335 7.01 -11.88 -9.97
CA SER A 335 7.48 -11.26 -11.21
C SER A 335 8.75 -10.40 -11.06
N HIS A 336 9.24 -10.17 -9.84
CA HIS A 336 10.38 -9.29 -9.52
C HIS A 336 11.70 -9.67 -10.21
N SER A 337 11.86 -10.92 -10.66
CA SER A 337 12.99 -11.34 -11.48
C SER A 337 12.93 -10.78 -12.92
N ILE A 338 11.72 -10.49 -13.41
CA ILE A 338 11.45 -9.90 -14.73
C ILE A 338 11.39 -8.38 -14.60
N THR A 339 10.71 -7.87 -13.58
CA THR A 339 10.43 -6.44 -13.38
C THR A 339 11.50 -5.74 -12.53
N GLN A 340 12.78 -5.99 -12.86
CA GLN A 340 13.93 -5.59 -12.04
C GLN A 340 14.07 -4.08 -11.82
N GLY A 341 13.57 -3.25 -12.73
CA GLY A 341 13.63 -1.79 -12.61
C GLY A 341 12.73 -1.19 -11.54
N TYR A 342 11.82 -1.99 -11.00
CA TYR A 342 10.94 -1.60 -9.89
C TYR A 342 11.45 -2.10 -8.54
N ASN A 343 12.48 -2.96 -8.52
CA ASN A 343 13.09 -3.42 -7.29
C ASN A 343 13.81 -2.25 -6.61
N ASN A 344 13.74 -2.20 -5.29
CA ASN A 344 14.56 -1.32 -4.47
C ASN A 344 15.44 -2.17 -3.53
N TRP A 345 15.66 -1.77 -2.26
CA TRP A 345 16.26 -2.69 -1.27
C TRP A 345 15.42 -3.96 -1.02
N THR A 346 14.16 -3.95 -1.45
CA THR A 346 13.23 -5.06 -1.42
C THR A 346 12.78 -5.39 -2.84
N ASN A 347 12.55 -6.67 -3.11
CA ASN A 347 12.16 -7.14 -4.45
C ASN A 347 10.66 -6.98 -4.68
N GLY A 348 10.30 -6.47 -5.86
CA GLY A 348 8.92 -6.41 -6.35
C GLY A 348 8.39 -4.99 -6.56
N LEU A 349 7.41 -4.91 -7.45
CA LEU A 349 6.65 -3.69 -7.69
C LEU A 349 5.78 -3.37 -6.47
N TYR A 350 5.95 -2.16 -5.93
CA TYR A 350 5.19 -1.68 -4.79
C TYR A 350 3.68 -1.79 -5.04
N GLY A 351 2.96 -2.43 -4.11
CA GLY A 351 1.50 -2.58 -4.15
C GLY A 351 0.97 -3.80 -4.94
N TYR A 352 1.84 -4.65 -5.51
CA TYR A 352 1.43 -5.84 -6.28
C TYR A 352 2.03 -7.16 -5.76
N SER A 353 3.07 -7.10 -4.96
CA SER A 353 3.82 -8.25 -4.44
C SER A 353 3.26 -8.84 -3.13
N TRP A 354 2.14 -8.31 -2.62
CA TRP A 354 1.53 -8.68 -1.33
C TRP A 354 2.44 -8.47 -0.10
N ASP A 355 3.44 -7.58 -0.23
CA ASP A 355 4.31 -7.18 0.89
C ASP A 355 3.52 -6.28 1.86
N MET A 356 2.71 -6.89 2.72
CA MET A 356 1.85 -6.19 3.67
C MET A 356 2.52 -6.03 5.03
N MET A 357 2.97 -4.80 5.31
CA MET A 357 3.59 -4.36 6.57
C MET A 357 4.89 -5.09 6.95
N VAL A 358 5.60 -5.70 6.00
CA VAL A 358 6.87 -6.42 6.30
C VAL A 358 8.02 -5.44 6.59
N HIS A 359 7.97 -4.23 6.03
CA HIS A 359 9.06 -3.27 6.05
C HIS A 359 8.63 -1.94 6.65
N ALA A 360 9.35 -1.48 7.67
CA ALA A 360 9.26 -0.14 8.21
C ALA A 360 10.34 0.74 7.58
N TRP A 361 9.91 1.81 6.91
CA TRP A 361 10.80 2.75 6.24
C TRP A 361 10.78 4.09 6.94
N GLU A 362 11.96 4.68 7.13
CA GLU A 362 12.11 6.05 7.64
C GLU A 362 12.86 6.87 6.59
N THR A 363 12.28 7.99 6.14
CA THR A 363 12.95 8.96 5.26
C THR A 363 13.39 10.13 6.10
N MET A 364 14.69 10.41 6.14
CA MET A 364 15.25 11.50 6.97
C MET A 364 15.45 12.79 6.20
N HIS A 365 15.94 12.68 4.97
CA HIS A 365 16.35 13.82 4.18
C HIS A 365 16.19 13.52 2.69
N VAL A 366 15.62 14.48 1.98
CA VAL A 366 15.48 14.45 0.52
C VAL A 366 15.92 15.81 0.02
N VAL A 367 16.93 15.85 -0.84
CA VAL A 367 17.36 17.07 -1.52
C VAL A 367 17.29 16.86 -3.02
N VAL A 368 16.59 17.77 -3.68
CA VAL A 368 16.53 17.86 -5.13
C VAL A 368 17.33 19.08 -5.55
N THR A 369 18.41 18.83 -6.28
CA THR A 369 19.31 19.87 -6.77
C THR A 369 19.11 20.05 -8.27
N VAL A 370 18.77 21.28 -8.66
CA VAL A 370 18.68 21.70 -10.06
C VAL A 370 19.90 22.56 -10.39
N LYS A 371 20.71 22.08 -11.32
CA LYS A 371 21.85 22.82 -11.84
C LYS A 371 21.51 23.33 -13.23
N ASP A 372 21.46 24.65 -13.39
CA ASP A 372 21.39 25.28 -14.70
C ASP A 372 22.76 25.13 -15.38
N LYS A 373 22.80 24.44 -16.52
CA LYS A 373 24.04 24.19 -17.25
C LYS A 373 24.56 25.44 -17.98
N THR A 374 23.68 26.40 -18.26
CA THR A 374 24.05 27.67 -18.93
C THR A 374 24.70 28.64 -17.97
N THR A 375 24.10 28.86 -16.79
CA THR A 375 24.59 29.83 -15.80
C THR A 375 25.51 29.21 -14.75
N GLY A 376 25.52 27.88 -14.62
CA GLY A 376 26.20 27.16 -13.56
C GLY A 376 25.54 27.29 -12.18
N ARG A 377 24.40 28.00 -12.09
CA ARG A 377 23.69 28.21 -10.83
C ARG A 377 23.07 26.91 -10.33
N ILE A 378 23.18 26.70 -9.02
CA ILE A 378 22.60 25.56 -8.32
C ILE A 378 21.45 26.07 -7.46
N ASN A 379 20.26 25.50 -7.67
CA ASN A 379 19.06 25.77 -6.91
C ASN A 379 18.61 24.48 -6.22
N TYR A 380 18.01 24.61 -5.04
CA TYR A 380 17.40 23.51 -4.32
C TYR A 380 15.88 23.64 -4.41
N LEU A 381 15.20 22.54 -4.73
CA LEU A 381 13.75 22.53 -4.85
C LEU A 381 13.10 22.01 -3.56
N ASP A 382 12.00 22.66 -3.18
CA ASP A 382 11.05 22.08 -2.25
C ASP A 382 10.24 21.01 -2.96
N THR A 383 10.36 19.77 -2.48
CA THR A 383 9.70 18.60 -3.07
C THR A 383 8.18 18.65 -2.94
N GLU A 384 7.66 19.29 -1.88
CA GLU A 384 6.22 19.30 -1.57
C GLU A 384 5.41 20.14 -2.57
N VAL A 385 6.07 21.04 -3.30
CA VAL A 385 5.46 21.87 -4.35
C VAL A 385 4.92 21.01 -5.48
N PHE A 386 5.67 19.98 -5.89
CA PHE A 386 5.32 19.16 -7.05
C PHE A 386 4.64 17.86 -6.66
N VAL A 387 4.91 17.32 -5.47
CA VAL A 387 4.34 16.06 -5.00
C VAL A 387 4.03 16.17 -3.52
N ARG A 388 2.77 15.93 -3.14
CA ARG A 388 2.30 16.07 -1.75
C ARG A 388 2.61 14.89 -0.83
N ASN A 389 3.05 13.77 -1.40
CA ASN A 389 3.41 12.58 -0.64
C ASN A 389 4.88 12.23 -0.86
N ASP A 390 5.41 11.38 0.01
CA ASP A 390 6.83 10.98 0.04
C ASP A 390 7.08 9.62 -0.60
N LYS A 391 6.05 8.92 -1.10
CA LYS A 391 6.20 7.55 -1.62
C LYS A 391 7.12 7.50 -2.83
N TRP A 392 7.09 8.52 -3.70
CA TRP A 392 7.94 8.57 -4.90
C TRP A 392 9.43 8.47 -4.56
N VAL A 393 9.85 9.01 -3.41
CA VAL A 393 11.24 9.05 -2.93
C VAL A 393 11.86 7.65 -2.79
N GLY A 394 11.04 6.64 -2.50
CA GLY A 394 11.48 5.28 -2.24
C GLY A 394 11.66 4.38 -3.46
N HIS A 395 11.35 4.87 -4.66
CA HIS A 395 11.26 4.05 -5.86
C HIS A 395 11.93 4.72 -7.07
N ALA A 396 12.88 4.02 -7.68
CA ALA A 396 13.69 4.53 -8.78
C ALA A 396 12.85 5.01 -9.97
N ASP A 397 11.82 4.25 -10.35
CA ASP A 397 10.93 4.59 -11.45
C ASP A 397 10.18 5.91 -11.20
N MET A 398 9.74 6.14 -9.97
CA MET A 398 9.06 7.38 -9.59
C MET A 398 10.05 8.55 -9.45
N VAL A 399 11.25 8.35 -8.90
CA VAL A 399 12.27 9.40 -8.86
C VAL A 399 12.72 9.83 -10.27
N TYR A 400 12.82 8.88 -11.19
CA TYR A 400 13.06 9.14 -12.61
C TYR A 400 11.93 9.98 -13.22
N GLN A 401 10.67 9.56 -13.05
CA GLN A 401 9.49 10.31 -13.51
C GLN A 401 9.40 11.71 -12.88
N TYR A 402 9.78 11.86 -11.62
CA TYR A 402 9.82 13.15 -10.92
C TYR A 402 10.81 14.11 -11.59
N ALA A 403 12.04 13.66 -11.88
CA ALA A 403 13.03 14.50 -12.54
C ALA A 403 12.54 15.00 -13.92
N HIS A 404 11.93 14.13 -14.72
CA HIS A 404 11.36 14.53 -16.01
C HIS A 404 10.16 15.47 -15.87
N CYS A 405 9.27 15.23 -14.90
CA CYS A 405 8.18 16.15 -14.63
C CYS A 405 8.67 17.54 -14.22
N VAL A 406 9.67 17.61 -13.32
CA VAL A 406 10.28 18.88 -12.91
C VAL A 406 10.91 19.60 -14.11
N LYS A 407 11.62 18.87 -14.98
CA LYS A 407 12.18 19.43 -16.22
C LYS A 407 11.09 20.12 -17.06
N ASP A 408 9.97 19.45 -17.31
CA ASP A 408 8.86 20.00 -18.10
C ASP A 408 8.27 21.27 -17.46
N ARG A 409 8.25 21.36 -16.11
CA ARG A 409 7.80 22.55 -15.38
C ARG A 409 8.81 23.70 -15.45
N LEU A 410 10.10 23.38 -15.40
CA LEU A 410 11.18 24.37 -15.51
C LEU A 410 11.28 24.96 -16.93
N GLU A 411 11.01 24.16 -17.97
CA GLU A 411 10.93 24.64 -19.35
C GLU A 411 9.87 25.75 -19.50
N ALA A 412 8.75 25.66 -18.77
CA ALA A 412 7.70 26.67 -18.78
C ALA A 412 8.12 28.03 -18.19
N VAL A 413 9.22 28.08 -17.43
CA VAL A 413 9.82 29.31 -16.88
C VAL A 413 11.15 29.67 -17.55
N ASN A 414 11.38 29.18 -18.78
CA ASN A 414 12.56 29.40 -19.60
C ASN A 414 13.87 28.80 -19.05
N MET A 415 13.80 27.77 -18.20
CA MET A 415 14.97 26.99 -17.78
C MET A 415 15.01 25.67 -18.57
N THR A 416 15.67 25.66 -19.73
CA THR A 416 15.64 24.54 -20.67
C THR A 416 16.83 23.58 -20.55
N ASP A 417 18.02 24.07 -20.20
CA ASP A 417 19.23 23.26 -20.09
C ASP A 417 19.63 23.06 -18.62
N VAL A 418 19.02 22.05 -18.00
CA VAL A 418 19.19 21.73 -16.58
C VAL A 418 19.73 20.31 -16.38
N ALA A 419 20.41 20.10 -15.26
CA ALA A 419 20.70 18.79 -14.69
C ALA A 419 20.01 18.66 -13.33
N ILE A 420 19.43 17.50 -13.06
CA ILE A 420 18.69 17.23 -11.82
C ILE A 420 19.38 16.10 -11.08
N TYR A 421 19.77 16.37 -9.84
CA TYR A 421 20.37 15.42 -8.91
C TYR A 421 19.44 15.25 -7.71
N VAL A 422 19.32 14.02 -7.21
CA VAL A 422 18.45 13.73 -6.07
C VAL A 422 19.23 12.95 -5.04
N ASP A 423 19.26 13.46 -3.82
CA ASP A 423 19.87 12.83 -2.66
C ASP A 423 18.78 12.37 -1.68
N VAL A 424 18.69 11.06 -1.47
CA VAL A 424 17.63 10.43 -0.66
C VAL A 424 18.26 9.61 0.45
N TRP A 425 17.99 9.98 1.70
CA TRP A 425 18.45 9.26 2.89
C TRP A 425 17.32 8.50 3.56
N ARG A 426 17.49 7.19 3.69
CA ARG A 426 16.47 6.31 4.29
C ARG A 426 17.08 5.27 5.22
N SER A 427 16.24 4.76 6.11
CA SER A 427 16.49 3.57 6.91
C SER A 427 15.38 2.54 6.68
N LEU A 428 15.77 1.27 6.75
CA LEU A 428 14.90 0.11 6.66
C LEU A 428 15.00 -0.70 7.94
N ASN A 429 13.87 -0.90 8.63
CA ASN A 429 13.74 -1.71 9.84
C ASN A 429 14.79 -1.35 10.92
N GLY A 430 14.98 -0.04 11.14
CA GLY A 430 15.88 0.49 12.16
C GLY A 430 17.38 0.23 11.92
N ARG A 431 17.80 0.07 10.67
CA ARG A 431 19.23 0.11 10.27
C ARG A 431 19.76 1.55 10.31
N PHE A 432 21.05 1.71 10.03
CA PHE A 432 21.63 3.01 9.70
C PHE A 432 20.84 3.72 8.60
N GLN A 433 20.82 5.05 8.68
CA GLN A 433 20.38 5.89 7.58
C GLN A 433 21.46 5.86 6.51
N GLN A 434 21.08 5.58 5.28
CA GLN A 434 22.01 5.51 4.15
C GLN A 434 21.35 6.05 2.89
N ARG A 435 22.17 6.38 1.89
CA ARG A 435 21.66 6.84 0.60
C ARG A 435 20.95 5.72 -0.15
N LEU A 436 19.80 6.04 -0.73
CA LEU A 436 19.07 5.16 -1.63
C LEU A 436 19.50 5.36 -3.09
N ILE A 437 19.88 6.59 -3.46
CA ILE A 437 20.16 7.02 -4.83
C ILE A 437 21.55 7.62 -4.88
N ASP A 438 22.31 7.35 -5.93
CA ASP A 438 23.61 7.99 -6.15
C ASP A 438 23.41 9.47 -6.47
N PRO A 439 23.81 10.39 -5.56
CA PRO A 439 23.56 11.83 -5.72
C PRO A 439 24.42 12.46 -6.84
N ARG A 440 25.36 11.72 -7.42
CA ARG A 440 26.25 12.20 -8.49
C ARG A 440 25.65 12.01 -9.89
N VAL A 441 24.57 11.26 -10.00
CA VAL A 441 23.95 10.91 -11.28
C VAL A 441 22.91 11.98 -11.67
N ASN A 442 23.06 12.54 -12.87
CA ASN A 442 22.03 13.39 -13.45
C ASN A 442 20.86 12.54 -13.93
N LEU A 443 19.71 12.63 -13.26
CA LEU A 443 18.56 11.79 -13.53
C LEU A 443 17.94 12.01 -14.91
N LEU A 444 18.18 13.18 -15.54
CA LEU A 444 17.70 13.46 -16.90
C LEU A 444 18.51 12.72 -17.99
N GLU A 445 19.70 12.23 -17.65
CA GLU A 445 20.58 11.46 -18.54
C GLU A 445 20.72 10.00 -18.08
N ALA A 446 20.12 9.65 -16.94
CA ALA A 446 20.22 8.33 -16.36
C ALA A 446 19.36 7.31 -17.11
N GLU A 447 19.86 6.10 -17.28
CA GLU A 447 19.06 5.01 -17.85
C GLU A 447 18.12 4.42 -16.78
N TRP A 448 16.86 4.22 -17.16
CA TRP A 448 15.90 3.43 -16.40
C TRP A 448 15.13 2.50 -17.35
N SER A 449 14.86 1.27 -16.90
CA SER A 449 14.09 0.29 -17.66
C SER A 449 13.31 -0.59 -16.70
N PRO A 450 12.05 -0.95 -16.99
CA PRO A 450 11.27 -1.84 -16.13
C PRO A 450 11.90 -3.24 -15.98
N PHE A 451 12.74 -3.66 -16.94
CA PHE A 451 13.27 -5.03 -17.03
C PHE A 451 14.73 -5.17 -16.60
N ARG A 452 15.42 -4.08 -16.26
CA ARG A 452 16.84 -4.11 -15.87
C ARG A 452 17.04 -3.45 -14.51
N PRO A 453 18.03 -3.88 -13.72
CA PRO A 453 18.33 -3.23 -12.45
C PRO A 453 18.75 -1.79 -12.69
N THR A 454 18.32 -0.90 -11.81
CA THR A 454 18.66 0.52 -11.88
C THR A 454 20.12 0.74 -11.45
N PRO A 455 21.02 1.22 -12.32
CA PRO A 455 22.46 1.29 -12.03
C PRO A 455 22.83 2.37 -10.99
N TRP A 456 21.97 3.36 -10.80
CA TRP A 456 22.16 4.48 -9.87
C TRP A 456 21.44 4.30 -8.53
N LEU A 457 20.83 3.14 -8.30
CA LEU A 457 20.29 2.77 -7.00
C LEU A 457 21.41 2.21 -6.10
N MET A 458 21.56 2.75 -4.90
CA MET A 458 22.59 2.33 -3.96
C MET A 458 22.18 1.03 -3.24
N PRO A 459 23.11 0.08 -3.02
CA PRO A 459 22.80 -1.18 -2.37
C PRO A 459 22.42 -1.00 -0.90
N LEU A 460 21.65 -1.94 -0.36
CA LEU A 460 21.45 -2.03 1.09
C LEU A 460 22.73 -2.51 1.76
N LEU A 461 23.28 -1.76 2.74
CA LEU A 461 24.46 -2.17 3.51
C LEU A 461 24.09 -3.26 4.53
N THR A 462 23.81 -4.46 4.03
CA THR A 462 23.32 -5.60 4.82
C THR A 462 24.33 -6.10 5.85
N GLU A 463 25.63 -5.92 5.59
CA GLU A 463 26.74 -6.22 6.49
C GLU A 463 26.66 -5.45 7.81
N LEU A 464 26.03 -4.27 7.79
CA LEU A 464 25.82 -3.45 8.99
C LEU A 464 24.59 -3.85 9.80
N SER A 465 23.82 -4.88 9.38
CA SER A 465 22.59 -5.29 10.06
C SER A 465 22.82 -5.72 11.51
N ALA A 466 24.01 -6.26 11.83
CA ALA A 466 24.39 -6.67 13.18
C ALA A 466 24.43 -5.49 14.18
N TRP A 467 24.63 -4.26 13.69
CA TRP A 467 24.70 -3.08 14.54
C TRP A 467 23.38 -2.71 15.21
N ARG A 468 22.22 -3.18 14.71
CA ARG A 468 20.89 -2.77 15.19
C ARG A 468 20.71 -2.78 16.70
N GLN A 469 21.12 -3.87 17.36
CA GLN A 469 21.01 -3.98 18.81
C GLN A 469 21.87 -2.92 19.52
N LYS A 470 23.09 -2.71 19.02
CA LYS A 470 23.99 -1.66 19.51
C LYS A 470 23.43 -0.26 19.23
N LEU A 471 22.82 -0.01 18.07
CA LEU A 471 22.14 1.26 17.77
C LEU A 471 21.01 1.54 18.76
N THR A 472 20.16 0.54 19.04
CA THR A 472 19.08 0.67 20.04
C THR A 472 19.62 0.95 21.44
N GLN A 473 20.73 0.32 21.84
CA GLN A 473 21.39 0.59 23.13
C GLN A 473 21.96 2.01 23.20
N LEU A 474 22.66 2.45 22.15
CA LEU A 474 23.20 3.81 22.04
C LEU A 474 22.08 4.84 22.07
N GLU A 475 20.98 4.60 21.36
CA GLU A 475 19.81 5.46 21.36
C GLU A 475 19.19 5.59 22.74
N ARG A 476 18.97 4.49 23.45
CA ARG A 476 18.49 4.51 24.85
C ARG A 476 19.44 5.29 25.76
N THR A 477 20.76 5.15 25.55
CA THR A 477 21.77 5.86 26.34
C THR A 477 21.70 7.36 26.11
N VAL A 478 21.62 7.80 24.85
CA VAL A 478 21.48 9.22 24.50
C VAL A 478 20.19 9.78 25.07
N PHE A 479 19.06 9.09 24.90
CA PHE A 479 17.76 9.54 25.41
C PHE A 479 17.71 9.68 26.94
N ASN A 480 18.56 8.97 27.69
CA ASN A 480 18.69 9.15 29.14
C ASN A 480 19.44 10.43 29.53
N TRP A 481 20.13 11.11 28.61
CA TRP A 481 20.84 12.36 28.92
C TRP A 481 19.87 13.52 29.17
N SER A 482 18.77 13.58 28.42
CA SER A 482 17.73 14.61 28.49
C SER A 482 16.54 14.24 27.62
N ASP A 483 15.32 14.68 27.98
CA ASP A 483 14.12 14.53 27.15
C ASP A 483 14.26 15.14 25.74
N SER A 484 15.15 16.11 25.59
CA SER A 484 15.44 16.84 24.35
C SER A 484 16.70 16.32 23.62
N SER A 485 17.35 15.29 24.15
CA SER A 485 18.48 14.64 23.49
C SER A 485 18.01 13.81 22.29
N ARG A 486 18.77 13.84 21.20
CA ARG A 486 18.48 13.09 19.98
C ARG A 486 19.74 12.47 19.42
N VAL A 487 19.57 11.36 18.71
CA VAL A 487 20.64 10.68 17.98
C VAL A 487 20.19 10.35 16.56
N ALA A 488 21.09 10.48 15.60
CA ALA A 488 20.92 9.98 14.24
C ALA A 488 22.13 9.12 13.87
N PHE A 489 21.88 7.93 13.33
CA PHE A 489 22.91 6.99 12.91
C PHE A 489 22.99 6.98 11.39
N VAL A 490 24.16 7.26 10.84
CA VAL A 490 24.39 7.41 9.40
C VAL A 490 25.46 6.43 8.94
N ALA A 491 25.26 5.82 7.77
CA ALA A 491 26.27 5.08 7.03
C ALA A 491 26.33 5.66 5.60
N ASP A 492 27.48 6.19 5.19
CA ASP A 492 27.67 6.76 3.86
C ASP A 492 28.76 6.01 3.07
N PHE A 493 28.66 6.07 1.75
CA PHE A 493 29.52 5.32 0.84
C PHE A 493 30.87 6.04 0.60
N PRO A 494 31.92 5.29 0.25
CA PRO A 494 33.24 5.85 -0.08
C PRO A 494 33.19 6.99 -1.11
N GLY A 495 33.87 8.09 -0.81
CA GLY A 495 33.99 9.26 -1.70
C GLY A 495 32.74 10.14 -1.79
N LEU A 496 31.66 9.82 -1.07
CA LEU A 496 30.50 10.69 -0.94
C LEU A 496 30.67 11.67 0.21
N SER A 497 30.01 12.82 0.08
CA SER A 497 30.00 13.86 1.10
C SER A 497 28.59 14.27 1.45
N MET A 498 28.36 14.55 2.73
CA MET A 498 27.12 15.10 3.25
C MET A 498 27.38 16.50 3.82
N ASP A 499 26.67 17.49 3.29
CA ASP A 499 26.61 18.82 3.87
C ASP A 499 25.46 18.88 4.86
N ASN A 500 25.69 19.45 6.04
CA ASN A 500 24.68 19.57 7.08
C ASN A 500 24.85 20.90 7.83
N TYR A 501 23.74 21.38 8.39
CA TYR A 501 23.68 22.63 9.14
C TYR A 501 23.24 22.34 10.56
N VAL A 502 23.94 22.89 11.55
CA VAL A 502 23.48 22.85 12.94
C VAL A 502 22.62 24.09 13.23
N PRO A 503 21.30 23.96 13.40
CA PRO A 503 20.40 25.10 13.61
C PRO A 503 20.66 25.84 14.92
N GLU A 504 20.17 27.08 14.98
CA GLU A 504 20.10 27.82 16.21
C GLU A 504 19.16 27.16 17.23
N GLY A 505 19.58 27.08 18.49
CA GLY A 505 18.85 26.38 19.54
C GLY A 505 19.23 24.90 19.71
N VAL A 506 20.05 24.36 18.81
CA VAL A 506 20.72 23.06 19.02
C VAL A 506 22.03 23.30 19.78
N THR A 507 22.17 22.57 20.90
CA THR A 507 23.31 22.62 21.83
C THR A 507 23.95 21.25 21.93
N ASN A 508 25.24 21.21 22.31
CA ASN A 508 26.04 19.99 22.44
C ASN A 508 25.94 19.06 21.21
N ALA A 509 25.94 19.64 20.01
CA ALA A 509 26.00 18.88 18.79
C ALA A 509 27.39 18.24 18.66
N THR A 510 27.44 16.92 18.54
CA THR A 510 28.67 16.17 18.34
C THR A 510 28.48 15.15 17.23
N ILE A 511 29.59 14.80 16.62
CA ILE A 511 29.73 13.64 15.74
C ILE A 511 30.71 12.67 16.37
N GLN A 512 30.33 11.39 16.41
CA GLN A 512 31.23 10.30 16.76
C GLN A 512 31.29 9.29 15.61
N VAL A 513 32.50 8.95 15.17
CA VAL A 513 32.71 7.89 14.18
C VAL A 513 32.60 6.54 14.87
N LEU A 514 31.72 5.68 14.37
CA LEU A 514 31.49 4.34 14.90
C LEU A 514 32.35 3.30 14.19
N GLU A 515 32.53 3.45 12.86
CA GLU A 515 33.30 2.57 12.00
C GLU A 515 33.77 3.34 10.75
N GLY A 516 34.92 2.97 10.18
CA GLY A 516 35.50 3.64 9.01
C GLY A 516 36.26 4.94 9.35
N GLN A 517 36.42 5.80 8.36
CA GLN A 517 37.13 7.07 8.48
C GLN A 517 36.39 8.17 7.70
N VAL A 518 36.27 9.34 8.31
CA VAL A 518 35.65 10.51 7.69
C VAL A 518 36.52 11.75 7.83
N GLU A 519 36.47 12.61 6.83
CA GLU A 519 36.99 13.96 6.90
C GLU A 519 35.84 14.92 7.25
N LEU A 520 35.96 15.61 8.39
CA LEU A 520 35.04 16.65 8.84
C LEU A 520 35.61 18.03 8.49
N SER A 521 34.94 18.73 7.60
CA SER A 521 35.24 20.09 7.20
C SER A 521 34.21 21.07 7.77
N ILE A 522 34.66 22.08 8.51
CA ILE A 522 33.82 23.10 9.16
C ILE A 522 34.10 24.47 8.50
N GLU A 523 33.09 25.35 8.46
CA GLU A 523 33.23 26.74 7.94
C GLU A 523 33.70 26.81 6.47
N ASN A 524 33.07 26.03 5.57
CA ASN A 524 33.47 25.94 4.15
C ASN A 524 34.94 25.52 3.94
N GLY A 525 35.52 24.73 4.86
CA GLY A 525 36.86 24.16 4.69
C GLY A 525 38.01 24.94 5.32
N THR A 526 37.74 25.96 6.14
CA THR A 526 38.80 26.62 6.92
C THR A 526 39.40 25.70 7.99
N ARG A 527 38.64 24.72 8.49
CA ARG A 527 39.10 23.70 9.43
C ARG A 527 38.69 22.31 8.95
N SER A 528 39.67 21.45 8.66
CA SER A 528 39.45 20.03 8.34
C SER A 528 40.04 19.14 9.44
N TYR A 529 39.27 18.13 9.85
CA TYR A 529 39.67 17.13 10.83
C TYR A 529 39.47 15.75 10.23
N LEU A 530 40.52 14.93 10.25
CA LEU A 530 40.40 13.52 9.91
C LEU A 530 40.00 12.74 11.17
N LEU A 531 38.83 12.12 11.15
CA LEU A 531 38.26 11.36 12.26
C LEU A 531 38.25 9.87 11.94
N ASN A 532 38.87 9.07 12.80
CA ASN A 532 38.88 7.61 12.74
C ASN A 532 37.82 7.02 13.65
N ALA A 533 37.60 5.71 13.57
CA ALA A 533 36.68 5.00 14.46
C ALA A 533 36.95 5.32 15.96
N ASN A 534 35.88 5.65 16.67
CA ASN A 534 35.81 6.15 18.05
C ASN A 534 36.20 7.62 18.27
N ASP A 535 36.75 8.31 17.27
CA ASP A 535 37.00 9.74 17.39
C ASP A 535 35.68 10.51 17.47
N THR A 536 35.69 11.58 18.27
CA THR A 536 34.54 12.46 18.48
C THR A 536 34.94 13.90 18.22
N ALA A 537 34.07 14.65 17.55
CA ALA A 537 34.25 16.07 17.31
C ALA A 537 32.98 16.85 17.66
N SER A 538 33.16 18.04 18.24
CA SER A 538 32.08 18.98 18.52
C SER A 538 31.74 19.80 17.28
N LEU A 539 30.45 20.01 17.04
CA LEU A 539 29.92 20.78 15.92
C LEU A 539 29.42 22.13 16.42
N PRO A 540 30.00 23.25 15.97
CA PRO A 540 29.53 24.59 16.34
C PRO A 540 28.10 24.84 15.85
N SER A 541 27.28 25.51 16.66
CA SER A 541 25.95 25.96 16.23
C SER A 541 26.05 27.05 15.16
N ARG A 542 25.04 27.12 14.28
CA ARG A 542 24.94 28.07 13.16
C ARG A 542 26.07 27.97 12.13
N VAL A 543 26.72 26.81 12.02
CA VAL A 543 27.79 26.58 11.07
C VAL A 543 27.43 25.40 10.16
N MET A 544 27.75 25.54 8.88
CA MET A 544 27.71 24.43 7.91
C MET A 544 28.96 23.56 8.11
N HIS A 545 28.76 22.25 8.12
CA HIS A 545 29.83 21.28 8.10
C HIS A 545 29.61 20.26 7.00
N LYS A 546 30.72 19.77 6.46
CA LYS A 546 30.77 18.77 5.41
C LYS A 546 31.50 17.56 5.94
N ILE A 547 30.90 16.39 5.79
CA ILE A 547 31.52 15.11 6.14
C ILE A 547 31.77 14.36 4.85
N THR A 548 32.99 13.90 4.64
CA THR A 548 33.36 13.09 3.48
C THR A 548 33.86 11.73 3.95
N THR A 549 33.31 10.65 3.39
CA THR A 549 33.79 9.31 3.67
C THR A 549 35.10 9.07 2.91
N THR A 550 36.22 9.02 3.64
CA THR A 550 37.56 8.81 3.06
C THR A 550 38.01 7.36 3.11
N SER A 551 37.37 6.53 3.94
CA SER A 551 37.65 5.10 3.99
C SER A 551 37.25 4.38 2.69
N PRO A 552 37.95 3.28 2.33
CA PRO A 552 37.60 2.47 1.16
C PRO A 552 36.31 1.64 1.36
N VAL A 553 35.84 1.56 2.59
CA VAL A 553 34.57 0.94 3.00
C VAL A 553 33.61 2.01 3.54
N PRO A 554 32.29 1.75 3.58
CA PRO A 554 31.34 2.70 4.15
C PRO A 554 31.74 3.15 5.56
N ALA A 555 31.62 4.45 5.84
CA ALA A 555 31.85 4.98 7.18
C ALA A 555 30.52 5.11 7.92
N CYS A 556 30.52 4.65 9.17
CA CYS A 556 29.38 4.76 10.07
C CYS A 556 29.68 5.79 11.14
N TYR A 557 28.75 6.70 11.36
CA TYR A 557 28.89 7.74 12.39
C TYR A 557 27.54 8.06 13.01
N MET A 558 27.57 8.59 14.22
CA MET A 558 26.37 9.08 14.90
C MET A 558 26.47 10.56 15.19
N TYR A 559 25.37 11.25 14.98
CA TYR A 559 25.16 12.61 15.46
C TYR A 559 24.42 12.55 16.78
N THR A 560 24.90 13.26 17.78
CA THR A 560 24.12 13.50 19.01
C THR A 560 23.96 14.99 19.22
N PHE A 561 22.78 15.40 19.70
CA PHE A 561 22.52 16.80 19.97
C PHE A 561 21.39 16.98 20.98
N ILE A 562 21.37 18.12 21.67
CA ILE A 562 20.31 18.53 22.58
C ILE A 562 19.64 19.76 22.01
N GLY A 563 18.37 19.66 21.64
CA GLY A 563 17.66 20.79 21.04
C GLY A 563 16.16 20.58 21.00
N PRO A 564 15.38 21.63 20.66
CA PRO A 564 13.96 21.48 20.41
C PRO A 564 13.75 20.39 19.35
N ALA A 565 12.69 19.61 19.48
CA ALA A 565 12.39 18.57 18.51
C ALA A 565 12.28 19.21 17.11
N SER A 566 13.27 18.99 16.25
CA SER A 566 13.12 19.31 14.82
C SER A 566 11.96 18.47 14.28
N GLU A 567 11.24 19.01 13.30
CA GLU A 567 10.16 18.29 12.62
C GLU A 567 10.62 16.93 12.07
N SER A 568 11.90 16.78 11.74
CA SER A 568 12.52 15.52 11.29
C SER A 568 12.67 14.46 12.39
N GLY A 569 13.08 14.83 13.62
CA GLY A 569 13.13 13.89 14.76
C GLY A 569 11.74 13.59 15.33
N ASN A 570 10.77 14.45 15.01
CA ASN A 570 9.38 14.22 15.29
C ASN A 570 8.79 13.09 14.43
N ALA A 571 9.42 12.59 13.36
CA ALA A 571 8.88 11.46 12.60
C ALA A 571 8.66 10.19 13.46
N ARG A 572 9.54 9.91 14.44
CA ARG A 572 9.37 8.76 15.37
C ARG A 572 8.25 8.93 16.39
N ARG A 573 7.95 10.17 16.80
CA ARG A 573 6.90 10.47 17.82
C ARG A 573 5.59 10.96 17.21
N ASN A 574 5.66 11.57 16.03
CA ASN A 574 4.55 12.04 15.20
C ASN A 574 4.04 10.95 14.27
N ASN A 575 4.78 9.93 13.86
CA ASN A 575 4.09 8.77 13.26
C ASN A 575 3.14 8.11 14.27
N ALA A 576 3.46 8.15 15.57
CA ALA A 576 2.54 7.73 16.63
C ALA A 576 1.49 8.80 17.05
N LYS A 577 1.71 10.09 16.77
CA LYS A 577 0.77 11.19 17.15
C LYS A 577 -0.09 11.74 16.01
N LYS A 578 0.38 11.70 14.77
CA LYS A 578 -0.40 12.01 13.55
C LYS A 578 -1.50 10.94 13.36
N GLU A 579 -1.35 9.77 13.98
CA GLU A 579 -2.37 8.73 14.15
C GLU A 579 -3.44 9.02 15.23
N THR A 580 -3.39 10.19 15.91
CA THR A 580 -4.41 10.56 16.91
C THR A 580 -4.96 11.98 16.76
N SER A 581 -4.79 12.62 15.60
CA SER A 581 -5.66 13.74 15.25
C SER A 581 -6.92 13.20 14.57
N HIS A 582 -7.82 12.64 15.38
CA HIS A 582 -9.23 12.66 15.03
C HIS A 582 -9.63 14.15 15.01
N ARG A 583 -9.40 14.84 13.89
CA ARG A 583 -10.32 15.92 13.55
C ARG A 583 -11.68 15.24 13.49
N ASP A 584 -12.62 15.73 14.29
CA ASP A 584 -14.05 15.45 14.15
C ASP A 584 -14.52 15.95 12.78
N VAL A 585 -14.03 15.31 11.72
CA VAL A 585 -14.56 15.46 10.39
C VAL A 585 -15.83 14.63 10.42
N SER A 586 -16.96 15.31 10.57
CA SER A 586 -18.28 14.69 10.39
C SER A 586 -18.22 13.76 9.19
N LEU A 587 -18.76 12.54 9.33
CA LEU A 587 -18.82 11.58 8.23
C LEU A 587 -19.46 12.20 6.98
N MET A 588 -20.27 13.25 7.13
CA MET A 588 -20.93 13.96 6.04
C MET A 588 -20.03 14.92 5.26
N THR A 589 -18.91 15.39 5.83
CA THR A 589 -18.07 16.42 5.21
C THR A 589 -17.44 15.95 3.89
N PRO A 590 -16.83 14.75 3.80
CA PRO A 590 -16.26 14.29 2.53
C PRO A 590 -17.32 14.02 1.46
N PHE A 591 -18.48 13.47 1.83
CA PHE A 591 -19.61 13.28 0.91
C PHE A 591 -20.12 14.61 0.37
N ALA A 592 -20.34 15.60 1.25
CA ALA A 592 -20.79 16.93 0.85
C ALA A 592 -19.76 17.60 -0.09
N LYS A 593 -18.46 17.47 0.22
CA LYS A 593 -17.38 18.00 -0.64
C LYS A 593 -17.40 17.35 -2.03
N SER A 594 -17.47 16.02 -2.11
CA SER A 594 -17.53 15.32 -3.40
C SER A 594 -18.72 15.73 -4.26
N LEU A 595 -19.92 15.82 -3.66
CA LEU A 595 -21.12 16.27 -4.39
C LEU A 595 -21.02 17.74 -4.83
N ALA A 596 -20.42 18.61 -4.02
CA ALA A 596 -20.17 19.99 -4.38
C ALA A 596 -19.21 20.11 -5.58
N LEU A 597 -18.12 19.33 -5.60
CA LEU A 597 -17.17 19.30 -6.72
C LEU A 597 -17.85 18.83 -8.03
N VAL A 598 -18.71 17.82 -7.95
CA VAL A 598 -19.55 17.36 -9.07
C VAL A 598 -20.48 18.48 -9.56
N GLY A 599 -21.20 19.13 -8.63
CA GLY A 599 -22.12 20.22 -8.97
C GLY A 599 -21.40 21.38 -9.67
N GLN A 600 -20.26 21.82 -9.14
CA GLN A 600 -19.43 22.85 -9.77
C GLN A 600 -18.92 22.42 -11.15
N SER A 601 -18.52 21.15 -11.30
CA SER A 601 -18.05 20.61 -12.58
C SER A 601 -19.16 20.58 -13.62
N ILE A 602 -20.39 20.21 -13.25
CA ILE A 602 -21.55 20.25 -14.15
C ILE A 602 -21.88 21.69 -14.55
N LEU A 603 -21.89 22.62 -13.58
CA LEU A 603 -22.13 24.04 -13.86
C LEU A 603 -21.08 24.62 -14.82
N ASN A 604 -19.82 24.24 -14.66
CA ASN A 604 -18.75 24.65 -15.56
C ASN A 604 -18.91 24.04 -16.96
N LEU A 605 -19.18 22.74 -17.07
CA LEU A 605 -19.32 22.04 -18.36
C LEU A 605 -20.55 22.48 -19.15
N VAL A 606 -21.69 22.73 -18.48
CA VAL A 606 -22.97 23.04 -19.14
C VAL A 606 -23.16 24.54 -19.35
N PHE A 607 -22.77 25.36 -18.37
CA PHE A 607 -23.07 26.80 -18.36
C PHE A 607 -21.82 27.69 -18.40
N GLY A 608 -20.61 27.13 -18.44
CA GLY A 608 -19.37 27.92 -18.47
C GLY A 608 -19.04 28.65 -17.16
N ILE A 609 -19.71 28.31 -16.05
CA ILE A 609 -19.49 28.97 -14.76
C ILE A 609 -18.07 28.64 -14.24
N PRO A 610 -17.25 29.64 -13.85
CA PRO A 610 -15.91 29.40 -13.33
C PRO A 610 -15.89 28.49 -12.11
N LEU A 611 -14.89 27.62 -12.02
CA LEU A 611 -14.71 26.72 -10.89
C LEU A 611 -14.20 27.49 -9.66
N VAL A 612 -14.75 27.18 -8.50
CA VAL A 612 -14.26 27.69 -7.21
C VAL A 612 -13.35 26.63 -6.61
N MET A 613 -12.06 26.74 -6.86
CA MET A 613 -11.05 25.84 -6.27
C MET A 613 -10.86 26.19 -4.80
N HIS A 614 -11.03 25.21 -3.91
CA HIS A 614 -10.68 25.39 -2.51
C HIS A 614 -9.15 25.37 -2.38
N ASN A 615 -8.54 26.57 -2.43
CA ASN A 615 -7.15 26.75 -2.03
C ASN A 615 -7.07 26.59 -0.51
N SER A 616 -6.77 25.38 -0.03
CA SER A 616 -6.28 25.20 1.34
C SER A 616 -4.79 25.54 1.34
N LYS A 617 -4.44 26.64 2.01
CA LYS A 617 -3.09 26.80 2.55
C LYS A 617 -2.78 25.68 3.53
#